data_AF-A0A7R9IYU1-F1
#
_entry.id   AF-A0A7R9IYU1-F1
#
_cell.length_a   1.000
_cell.length_b   1.000
_cell.length_c   1.000
_cell.angle_alpha   90.00
_cell.angle_beta   90.00
_cell.angle_gamma   90.00
#
_symmetry.space_group_name_H-M   'P 1'
#
loop_
_entity.id
_entity.type
_entity.pdbx_description
1 polymer ?
#
loop_
_entity_poly.entity_id
_entity_poly.type
_entity_poly.pdbx_seq_one_letter_code
_entity_poly.pdbx_strand_id
1 'polypeptide(L)'
;MFQEKDSYGNEVLRLARPLPVEYLLVDIPASTPLTPQYTFNADSNLTPFPVENRMVDGHIQDFNALSNYCQQFRPGHFLEGVSDFHFLLYISAMDMLPMKDYMSPILEAVRTKNSDLAENWSRSEHWATVEQLITASSSSLPTLSRHVALNNATGPNIGDQDEAAAPNGILWTCPHCTFLNPPELATCEMCSLPR
;
A
#
# COMPACT_ATOMS: atom_id res chain seq x y z
N MET A 1 -7.52 34.28 -32.94
CA MET A 1 -8.49 35.25 -32.40
C MET A 1 -9.46 34.46 -31.53
N PHE A 2 -10.10 35.10 -30.55
CA PHE A 2 -11.18 34.51 -29.75
C PHE A 2 -12.38 35.46 -29.73
N GLN A 3 -13.56 34.95 -29.39
CA GLN A 3 -14.81 35.71 -29.40
C GLN A 3 -15.25 35.96 -27.96
N GLU A 4 -15.43 37.22 -27.58
CA GLU A 4 -15.88 37.64 -26.25
C GLU A 4 -17.25 38.32 -26.33
N LYS A 5 -18.09 38.17 -25.31
CA LYS A 5 -19.31 38.96 -25.15
C LYS A 5 -19.03 40.19 -24.30
N ASP A 6 -19.32 41.37 -24.85
CA ASP A 6 -19.22 42.63 -24.09
C ASP A 6 -20.38 42.79 -23.07
N SER A 7 -20.37 43.89 -22.31
CA SER A 7 -21.41 44.20 -21.32
C SER A 7 -22.81 44.40 -21.91
N TYR A 8 -22.93 44.55 -23.23
CA TYR A 8 -24.19 44.67 -23.96
C TYR A 8 -24.60 43.35 -24.63
N GLY A 9 -23.81 42.28 -24.48
CA GLY A 9 -24.05 40.96 -25.04
C GLY A 9 -23.62 40.79 -26.50
N ASN A 10 -22.92 41.77 -27.09
CA ASN A 10 -22.42 41.68 -28.47
C ASN A 10 -21.17 40.81 -28.52
N GLU A 11 -21.02 40.06 -29.61
CA GLU A 11 -19.84 39.23 -29.83
C GLU A 11 -18.72 40.02 -30.53
N VAL A 12 -17.56 40.12 -29.88
CA VAL A 12 -16.40 40.88 -30.35
C VAL A 12 -15.21 39.94 -30.57
N LEU A 13 -14.59 40.02 -31.75
CA LEU A 13 -13.36 39.28 -32.05
C LEU A 13 -12.15 40.00 -31.44
N ARG A 14 -11.39 39.29 -30.58
CA ARG A 14 -10.14 39.78 -29.99
C ARG A 14 -8.93 38.96 -30.43
N LEU A 15 -7.76 39.59 -30.38
CA LEU A 15 -6.49 38.91 -30.65
C LEU A 15 -6.16 37.96 -29.49
N ALA A 16 -5.87 36.70 -29.82
CA ALA A 16 -5.57 35.65 -28.85
C ALA A 16 -4.10 35.65 -28.41
N ARG A 17 -3.54 36.82 -28.07
CA ARG A 17 -2.12 36.96 -27.66
C ARG A 17 -1.97 37.91 -26.47
N PRO A 18 -1.86 37.40 -25.23
CA PRO A 18 -2.08 36.00 -24.83
C PRO A 18 -3.57 35.61 -24.89
N LEU A 19 -3.86 34.32 -25.10
CA LEU A 19 -5.22 33.80 -25.04
C LEU A 19 -5.62 33.60 -23.56
N PRO A 20 -6.75 34.15 -23.09
CA PRO A 20 -7.20 33.89 -21.72
C PRO A 20 -7.65 32.42 -21.54
N VAL A 21 -7.28 31.82 -20.40
CA VAL A 21 -7.45 30.38 -20.14
C VAL A 21 -8.91 29.98 -19.97
N GLU A 22 -9.77 30.88 -19.51
CA GLU A 22 -11.21 30.65 -19.32
C GLU A 22 -11.93 30.24 -20.62
N TYR A 23 -11.42 30.67 -21.78
CA TYR A 23 -11.95 30.25 -23.09
C TYR A 23 -11.56 28.81 -23.47
N LEU A 24 -10.70 28.17 -22.69
CA LEU A 24 -10.29 26.78 -22.85
C LEU A 24 -10.98 25.85 -21.84
N LEU A 25 -11.81 26.40 -20.95
CA LEU A 25 -12.44 25.66 -19.87
C LEU A 25 -13.96 25.63 -20.05
N VAL A 26 -14.58 24.57 -19.53
CA VAL A 26 -16.03 24.41 -19.47
C VAL A 26 -16.39 23.98 -18.05
N ASP A 27 -17.34 24.67 -17.44
CA ASP A 27 -17.85 24.31 -16.13
C ASP A 27 -18.78 23.10 -16.24
N ILE A 28 -18.50 22.08 -15.42
CA ILE A 28 -19.33 20.87 -15.31
C ILE A 28 -19.94 20.84 -13.90
N PRO A 29 -21.28 20.76 -13.77
CA PRO A 29 -21.91 20.66 -12.46
C PRO A 29 -21.51 19.36 -11.76
N ALA A 30 -21.16 19.45 -10.48
CA ALA A 30 -20.85 18.31 -9.63
C ALA A 30 -21.88 18.17 -8.50
N SER A 31 -22.33 16.95 -8.23
CA SER A 31 -23.25 16.65 -7.14
C SER A 31 -23.09 15.23 -6.62
N THR A 32 -23.67 14.97 -5.46
CA THR A 32 -23.84 13.63 -4.90
C THR A 32 -25.33 13.25 -4.94
N PRO A 33 -25.67 11.96 -5.05
CA PRO A 33 -27.07 11.52 -5.02
C PRO A 33 -27.71 11.86 -3.66
N LEU A 34 -29.01 12.18 -3.67
CA LEU A 34 -29.78 12.51 -2.46
C LEU A 34 -29.75 11.35 -1.45
N THR A 35 -29.92 10.12 -1.95
CA THR A 35 -29.71 8.89 -1.18
C THR A 35 -28.38 8.29 -1.61
N PRO A 36 -27.37 8.22 -0.73
CA PRO A 36 -26.08 7.65 -1.07
C PRO A 36 -26.20 6.21 -1.56
N GLN A 37 -25.57 5.91 -2.69
CA GLN A 37 -25.45 4.56 -3.23
C GLN A 37 -23.98 4.19 -3.25
N TYR A 38 -23.60 3.26 -2.38
CA TYR A 38 -22.22 2.81 -2.26
C TYR A 38 -22.03 1.46 -2.96
N THR A 39 -21.00 1.38 -3.78
CA THR A 39 -20.48 0.10 -4.30
C THR A 39 -19.42 -0.48 -3.35
N PHE A 40 -18.57 0.38 -2.81
CA PHE A 40 -17.54 0.02 -1.84
C PHE A 40 -18.02 0.27 -0.41
N ASN A 41 -17.34 -0.37 0.53
CA ASN A 41 -17.64 -0.31 1.95
C ASN A 41 -17.47 1.13 2.46
N ALA A 42 -18.47 1.61 3.21
CA ALA A 42 -18.50 2.93 3.83
C ALA A 42 -18.69 2.84 5.36
N ASP A 43 -18.49 1.66 5.95
CA ASP A 43 -18.57 1.47 7.39
C ASP A 43 -17.40 2.18 8.08
N SER A 44 -17.74 3.18 8.89
CA SER A 44 -16.82 3.97 9.70
C SER A 44 -16.13 3.17 10.82
N ASN A 45 -16.60 1.97 11.14
CA ASN A 45 -15.99 1.12 12.17
C ASN A 45 -14.83 0.29 11.62
N LEU A 46 -14.70 0.16 10.30
CA LEU A 46 -13.62 -0.56 9.66
C LEU A 46 -12.48 0.38 9.33
N THR A 47 -11.26 -0.12 9.46
CA THR A 47 -10.08 0.57 8.93
C THR A 47 -9.98 0.24 7.44
N PRO A 48 -10.10 1.24 6.53
CA PRO A 48 -10.03 1.00 5.09
C PRO A 48 -8.63 0.55 4.68
N PHE A 49 -8.53 -0.13 3.54
CA PHE A 49 -7.23 -0.53 3.02
C PHE A 49 -6.39 0.72 2.66
N PRO A 50 -5.07 0.75 2.93
CA PRO A 50 -4.24 1.92 2.64
C PRO A 50 -4.33 2.31 1.17
N VAL A 51 -4.56 3.60 0.90
CA VAL A 51 -4.61 4.15 -0.46
C VAL A 51 -3.23 4.12 -1.14
N GLU A 52 -3.18 3.72 -2.41
CA GLU A 52 -1.96 3.68 -3.22
C GLU A 52 -1.30 5.06 -3.38
N ASN A 53 0.01 5.07 -3.64
CA ASN A 53 0.81 6.27 -3.89
C ASN A 53 0.81 7.32 -2.75
N ARG A 54 0.54 6.89 -1.52
CA ARG A 54 0.54 7.76 -0.31
C ARG A 54 1.50 7.29 0.78
N MET A 55 2.60 6.63 0.40
CA MET A 55 3.60 6.12 1.35
C MET A 55 4.20 7.20 2.25
N VAL A 56 4.34 8.43 1.76
CA VAL A 56 4.84 9.59 2.53
C VAL A 56 3.87 9.95 3.67
N ASP A 57 2.57 9.70 3.48
CA ASP A 57 1.52 9.92 4.46
C ASP A 57 1.31 8.69 5.38
N GLY A 58 2.18 7.69 5.30
CA GLY A 58 2.09 6.45 6.09
C GLY A 58 1.15 5.39 5.52
N HIS A 59 0.59 5.60 4.32
CA HIS A 59 -0.22 4.58 3.63
C HIS A 59 0.70 3.59 2.92
N ILE A 60 1.20 2.60 3.67
CA ILE A 60 2.07 1.55 3.16
C ILE A 60 1.20 0.38 2.73
N GLN A 61 1.23 0.05 1.43
CA GLN A 61 0.59 -1.14 0.87
C GLN A 61 1.60 -2.28 0.82
N ASP A 62 1.73 -3.01 1.92
CA ASP A 62 2.56 -4.20 2.02
C ASP A 62 1.74 -5.41 2.50
N PHE A 63 2.42 -6.55 2.63
CA PHE A 63 1.75 -7.78 3.06
C PHE A 63 1.24 -7.71 4.52
N ASN A 64 1.86 -6.87 5.36
CA ASN A 64 1.39 -6.64 6.73
C ASN A 64 0.06 -5.86 6.73
N ALA A 65 -0.07 -4.83 5.89
CA ALA A 65 -1.31 -4.12 5.67
C ALA A 65 -2.44 -5.06 5.19
N LEU A 66 -2.14 -5.99 4.27
CA LEU A 66 -3.07 -7.04 3.84
C LEU A 66 -3.51 -7.92 5.01
N SER A 67 -2.56 -8.46 5.77
CA SER A 67 -2.86 -9.32 6.93
C SER A 67 -3.74 -8.61 7.95
N ASN A 68 -3.35 -7.39 8.36
CA ASN A 68 -4.10 -6.60 9.35
C ASN A 68 -5.49 -6.26 8.83
N TYR A 69 -5.61 -5.91 7.55
CA TYR A 69 -6.91 -5.62 6.94
C TYR A 69 -7.84 -6.84 6.97
N CYS A 70 -7.37 -8.00 6.51
CA CYS A 70 -8.16 -9.23 6.47
C CYS A 70 -8.62 -9.70 7.86
N GLN A 71 -7.81 -9.48 8.91
CA GLN A 71 -8.14 -9.85 10.29
C GLN A 71 -9.35 -9.08 10.87
N GLN A 72 -9.77 -7.97 10.26
CA GLN A 72 -10.94 -7.21 10.71
C GLN A 72 -12.26 -7.94 10.45
N PHE A 73 -12.29 -8.88 9.50
CA PHE A 73 -13.52 -9.47 9.00
C PHE A 73 -13.81 -10.82 9.64
N ARG A 74 -15.07 -11.05 10.01
CA ARG A 74 -15.54 -12.34 10.50
C ARG A 74 -15.81 -13.31 9.33
N PRO A 75 -15.74 -14.63 9.57
CA PRO A 75 -16.22 -15.61 8.59
C PRO A 75 -17.66 -15.30 8.18
N GLY A 76 -17.99 -15.40 6.89
CA GLY A 76 -19.31 -15.06 6.34
C GLY A 76 -19.51 -13.60 5.94
N HIS A 77 -18.54 -12.72 6.21
CA HIS A 77 -18.56 -11.30 5.81
C HIS A 77 -17.53 -11.00 4.72
N PHE A 78 -17.24 -11.96 3.85
CA PHE A 78 -16.17 -11.81 2.86
C PHE A 78 -16.47 -10.69 1.85
N LEU A 79 -17.71 -10.60 1.37
CA LEU A 79 -18.15 -9.54 0.46
C LEU A 79 -17.86 -8.14 1.03
N GLU A 80 -18.03 -7.96 2.33
CA GLU A 80 -17.82 -6.69 3.02
C GLU A 80 -16.36 -6.24 2.99
N GLY A 81 -15.41 -7.16 3.14
CA GLY A 81 -13.98 -6.88 3.08
C GLY A 81 -13.44 -6.73 1.66
N VAL A 82 -13.93 -7.50 0.70
CA VAL A 82 -13.51 -7.34 -0.71
C VAL A 82 -14.17 -6.15 -1.41
N SER A 83 -15.24 -5.58 -0.84
CA SER A 83 -15.87 -4.36 -1.34
C SER A 83 -15.05 -3.12 -0.99
N ASP A 84 -13.74 -3.15 -1.15
CA ASP A 84 -12.82 -2.02 -0.98
C ASP A 84 -11.97 -1.89 -2.24
N PHE A 85 -12.04 -0.71 -2.87
CA PHE A 85 -11.37 -0.47 -4.14
C PHE A 85 -9.84 -0.61 -4.03
N HIS A 86 -9.25 -0.09 -2.96
CA HIS A 86 -7.81 -0.08 -2.77
C HIS A 86 -7.30 -1.48 -2.46
N PHE A 87 -8.08 -2.26 -1.70
CA PHE A 87 -7.82 -3.68 -1.51
C PHE A 87 -7.84 -4.44 -2.84
N LEU A 88 -8.89 -4.28 -3.65
CA LEU A 88 -8.99 -4.96 -4.95
C LEU A 88 -7.84 -4.56 -5.89
N LEU A 89 -7.50 -3.28 -5.92
CA LEU A 89 -6.38 -2.78 -6.73
C LEU A 89 -5.07 -3.42 -6.29
N TYR A 90 -4.80 -3.46 -4.99
CA TYR A 90 -3.61 -4.12 -4.43
C TYR A 90 -3.55 -5.60 -4.80
N ILE A 91 -4.63 -6.36 -4.60
CA ILE A 91 -4.70 -7.78 -4.98
C ILE A 91 -4.45 -7.97 -6.48
N SER A 92 -4.99 -7.08 -7.32
CA SER A 92 -4.81 -7.16 -8.78
C SER A 92 -3.38 -6.85 -9.25
N ALA A 93 -2.63 -6.05 -8.49
CA ALA A 93 -1.29 -5.57 -8.83
C ALA A 93 -0.18 -6.26 -8.03
N MET A 94 -0.53 -7.17 -7.12
CA MET A 94 0.43 -7.86 -6.27
C MET A 94 1.32 -8.82 -7.08
N ASP A 95 2.62 -8.55 -7.08
CA ASP A 95 3.61 -9.37 -7.83
C ASP A 95 3.86 -10.74 -7.19
N MET A 96 3.74 -10.84 -5.86
CA MET A 96 4.02 -12.08 -5.13
C MET A 96 3.09 -13.23 -5.54
N LEU A 97 1.82 -12.92 -5.78
CA LEU A 97 0.82 -13.86 -6.23
C LEU A 97 -0.09 -13.15 -7.26
N PRO A 98 0.16 -13.32 -8.56
CA PRO A 98 -0.64 -12.69 -9.60
C PRO A 98 -2.10 -13.18 -9.55
N MET A 99 -3.00 -12.37 -8.98
CA MET A 99 -4.41 -12.72 -8.82
C MET A 99 -5.29 -12.20 -9.95
N LYS A 100 -4.83 -11.21 -10.72
CA LYS A 100 -5.60 -10.46 -11.72
C LYS A 100 -6.47 -11.34 -12.63
N ASP A 101 -5.90 -12.40 -13.18
CA ASP A 101 -6.58 -13.28 -14.13
C ASP A 101 -7.72 -14.10 -13.49
N TYR A 102 -7.70 -14.23 -12.15
CA TYR A 102 -8.68 -14.98 -11.36
C TYR A 102 -9.70 -14.07 -10.66
N MET A 103 -9.62 -12.74 -10.86
CA MET A 103 -10.47 -11.79 -10.14
C MET A 103 -11.84 -11.52 -10.77
N SER A 104 -12.09 -11.95 -12.03
CA SER A 104 -13.38 -11.70 -12.68
C SER A 104 -14.61 -12.08 -11.83
N PRO A 105 -14.65 -13.26 -11.15
CA PRO A 105 -15.80 -13.63 -10.31
C PRO A 105 -15.98 -12.72 -9.09
N ILE A 106 -14.89 -12.29 -8.43
CA ILE A 106 -14.99 -11.44 -7.24
C ILE A 106 -15.38 -10.00 -7.59
N LEU A 107 -14.91 -9.49 -8.73
CA LEU A 107 -15.34 -8.19 -9.25
C LEU A 107 -16.82 -8.18 -9.62
N GLU A 108 -17.32 -9.28 -10.18
CA GLU A 108 -18.75 -9.44 -10.46
C GLU A 108 -19.57 -9.51 -9.16
N ALA A 109 -19.06 -10.19 -8.13
CA ALA A 109 -19.70 -10.28 -6.82
C ALA A 109 -19.84 -8.90 -6.17
N VAL A 110 -18.78 -8.07 -6.19
CA VAL A 110 -18.81 -6.69 -5.68
C VAL A 110 -19.76 -5.82 -6.51
N ARG A 111 -19.70 -5.91 -7.85
CA ARG A 111 -20.56 -5.14 -8.76
C ARG A 111 -22.05 -5.42 -8.54
N THR A 112 -22.41 -6.69 -8.32
CA THR A 112 -23.79 -7.14 -8.15
C THR A 112 -24.23 -7.25 -6.69
N LYS A 113 -23.32 -6.98 -5.74
CA LYS A 113 -23.52 -7.17 -4.29
C LYS A 113 -23.97 -8.59 -3.94
N ASN A 114 -23.40 -9.58 -4.62
CA ASN A 114 -23.75 -11.00 -4.45
C ASN A 114 -22.81 -11.68 -3.45
N SER A 115 -23.29 -11.87 -2.22
CA SER A 115 -22.52 -12.49 -1.14
C SER A 115 -22.14 -13.94 -1.45
N ASP A 116 -23.04 -14.72 -2.06
CA ASP A 116 -22.78 -16.14 -2.36
C ASP A 116 -21.64 -16.30 -3.36
N LEU A 117 -21.58 -15.42 -4.38
CA LEU A 117 -20.50 -15.44 -5.37
C LEU A 117 -19.15 -15.06 -4.74
N ALA A 118 -19.14 -14.09 -3.81
CA ALA A 118 -17.96 -13.71 -3.06
C ALA A 118 -17.48 -14.86 -2.14
N GLU A 119 -18.41 -15.50 -1.44
CA GLU A 119 -18.12 -16.62 -0.54
C GLU A 119 -17.65 -17.88 -1.28
N ASN A 120 -18.09 -18.07 -2.53
CA ASN A 120 -17.57 -19.13 -3.39
C ASN A 120 -16.13 -18.84 -3.84
N TRP A 121 -15.83 -17.58 -4.18
CA TRP A 121 -14.47 -17.19 -4.58
C TRP A 121 -13.47 -17.24 -3.42
N SER A 122 -13.88 -16.93 -2.19
CA SER A 122 -13.03 -17.06 -1.00
C SER A 122 -12.62 -18.51 -0.72
N ARG A 123 -13.31 -19.50 -1.30
CA ARG A 123 -12.95 -20.92 -1.21
C ARG A 123 -12.06 -21.40 -2.36
N SER A 124 -11.68 -20.51 -3.27
CA SER A 124 -10.81 -20.86 -4.41
C SER A 124 -9.39 -21.20 -3.97
N GLU A 125 -8.72 -22.06 -4.74
CA GLU A 125 -7.34 -22.46 -4.47
C GLU A 125 -6.37 -21.26 -4.48
N HIS A 126 -6.61 -20.30 -5.37
CA HIS A 126 -5.81 -19.08 -5.47
C HIS A 126 -5.93 -18.21 -4.22
N TRP A 127 -7.16 -18.00 -3.72
CA TRP A 127 -7.36 -17.25 -2.48
C TRP A 127 -6.85 -18.01 -1.25
N ALA A 128 -7.04 -19.33 -1.20
CA ALA A 128 -6.48 -20.17 -0.13
C ALA A 128 -4.95 -20.02 0.01
N THR A 129 -4.25 -19.79 -1.11
CA THR A 129 -2.80 -19.50 -1.08
C THR A 129 -2.51 -18.17 -0.39
N VAL A 130 -3.31 -17.12 -0.63
CA VAL A 130 -3.20 -15.83 0.07
C VAL A 130 -3.41 -16.01 1.56
N GLU A 131 -4.46 -16.75 1.96
CA GLU A 131 -4.76 -17.02 3.37
C GLU A 131 -3.64 -17.78 4.08
N GLN A 132 -3.02 -18.75 3.40
CA GLN A 132 -1.86 -19.47 3.91
C GLN A 132 -0.66 -18.55 4.11
N LEU A 133 -0.39 -17.64 3.17
CA LEU A 133 0.69 -16.65 3.30
C LEU A 133 0.43 -15.67 4.44
N ILE A 134 -0.81 -15.23 4.64
CA ILE A 134 -1.23 -14.39 5.78
C ILE A 134 -0.97 -15.14 7.09
N THR A 135 -1.35 -16.41 7.15
CA THR A 135 -1.12 -17.27 8.33
C THR A 135 0.37 -17.49 8.61
N ALA A 136 1.18 -17.71 7.58
CA ALA A 136 2.63 -17.90 7.71
C ALA A 136 3.35 -16.61 8.15
N SER A 137 2.90 -15.46 7.65
CA SER A 137 3.50 -14.16 7.97
C SER A 137 3.19 -13.74 9.41
N SER A 138 1.97 -14.01 9.88
CA SER A 138 1.56 -13.74 11.27
C SER A 138 2.19 -14.67 12.31
N SER A 139 2.65 -15.86 11.91
CA SER A 139 3.35 -16.81 12.79
C SER A 139 4.87 -16.61 12.86
N SER A 140 5.41 -15.62 12.13
CA SER A 140 6.81 -15.22 12.25
C SER A 140 7.01 -14.22 13.41
N LEU A 141 7.06 -14.75 14.64
CA LEU A 141 8.05 -14.46 15.71
C LEU A 141 7.72 -15.35 16.94
N PRO A 142 8.65 -16.19 17.40
CA PRO A 142 9.79 -15.70 18.18
C PRO A 142 11.16 -16.20 17.69
N THR A 143 12.18 -15.35 17.86
CA THR A 143 13.61 -15.67 18.06
C THR A 143 14.12 -17.05 17.64
N LEU A 144 14.82 -17.16 16.50
CA LEU A 144 16.15 -17.80 16.45
C LEU A 144 16.86 -17.50 15.12
N SER A 145 18.01 -16.84 15.21
CA SER A 145 19.08 -16.98 14.23
C SER A 145 19.36 -18.47 14.01
N ARG A 146 19.03 -18.98 12.83
CA ARG A 146 19.63 -20.22 12.35
C ARG A 146 20.03 -20.01 10.90
N HIS A 147 21.09 -19.23 10.74
CA HIS A 147 21.86 -19.28 9.51
C HIS A 147 22.39 -20.70 9.34
N VAL A 148 22.07 -21.23 8.17
CA VAL A 148 22.47 -22.49 7.58
C VAL A 148 23.96 -22.74 7.81
N ALA A 149 24.26 -23.88 8.44
CA ALA A 149 25.59 -24.45 8.45
C ALA A 149 25.95 -24.84 7.01
N LEU A 150 26.82 -24.06 6.37
CA LEU A 150 27.59 -24.54 5.22
C LEU A 150 29.01 -24.84 5.71
N ASN A 151 29.25 -26.13 5.94
CA ASN A 151 30.59 -26.68 5.96
C ASN A 151 31.20 -26.51 4.57
N ASN A 152 32.31 -25.79 4.46
CA ASN A 152 33.36 -26.24 3.56
C ASN A 152 34.74 -25.88 4.13
N ALA A 153 35.58 -26.89 4.19
CA ALA A 153 36.88 -26.87 4.83
C ALA A 153 37.99 -26.30 3.91
N THR A 154 39.14 -26.07 4.55
CA THR A 154 40.52 -26.04 4.05
C THR A 154 41.14 -24.68 3.65
N GLY A 155 42.08 -24.25 4.49
CA GLY A 155 43.10 -23.23 4.21
C GLY A 155 43.71 -22.67 5.50
N PRO A 156 44.91 -23.12 5.94
CA PRO A 156 45.56 -22.60 7.12
C PRO A 156 46.42 -21.39 6.76
N ASN A 157 46.39 -20.32 7.56
CA ASN A 157 47.59 -19.53 7.80
C ASN A 157 47.51 -18.72 9.09
N ILE A 158 48.59 -18.86 9.84
CA ILE A 158 48.93 -18.23 11.11
C ILE A 158 49.62 -16.89 10.79
N GLY A 159 49.22 -15.82 11.47
CA GLY A 159 49.86 -14.51 11.39
C GLY A 159 49.20 -13.51 12.34
N ASP A 160 49.93 -13.16 13.39
CA ASP A 160 49.57 -12.46 14.62
C ASP A 160 49.20 -10.96 14.47
N GLN A 161 48.29 -10.52 15.36
CA GLN A 161 48.16 -9.20 16.02
C GLN A 161 47.84 -7.92 15.20
N ASP A 162 46.59 -7.45 15.31
CA ASP A 162 46.24 -6.37 16.28
C ASP A 162 44.72 -6.33 16.53
N GLU A 163 44.35 -6.51 17.80
CA GLU A 163 42.98 -6.49 18.30
C GLU A 163 42.46 -5.05 18.44
N ALA A 164 41.37 -4.75 17.75
CA ALA A 164 40.31 -3.91 18.31
C ALA A 164 39.03 -4.72 18.20
N ALA A 165 38.71 -5.42 19.29
CA ALA A 165 37.46 -6.13 19.46
C ALA A 165 36.28 -5.16 19.28
N ALA A 166 35.63 -5.20 18.11
CA ALA A 166 34.38 -4.49 17.91
C ALA A 166 33.33 -5.12 18.84
N PRO A 167 32.71 -4.36 19.74
CA PRO A 167 31.72 -4.91 20.64
C PRO A 167 30.52 -5.41 19.84
N ASN A 168 29.95 -6.53 20.27
CA ASN A 168 28.63 -7.04 19.88
C ASN A 168 27.50 -6.07 20.30
N GLY A 169 27.65 -4.79 19.96
CA GLY A 169 26.72 -3.75 20.29
C GLY A 169 25.66 -3.67 19.20
N ILE A 170 24.41 -3.87 19.61
CA ILE A 170 23.23 -3.77 18.75
C ILE A 170 23.20 -2.36 18.15
N LEU A 171 23.35 -2.25 16.82
CA LEU A 171 23.15 -1.01 16.07
C LEU A 171 21.74 -0.46 16.37
N TRP A 172 21.59 0.86 16.46
CA TRP A 172 20.28 1.50 16.63
C TRP A 172 19.83 2.21 15.35
N THR A 173 18.54 2.07 15.03
CA THR A 173 17.93 2.71 13.87
C THR A 173 17.50 4.12 14.22
N CYS A 174 17.97 5.13 13.47
CA CYS A 174 17.59 6.52 13.67
C CYS A 174 16.08 6.74 13.39
N PRO A 175 15.31 7.34 14.32
CA PRO A 175 13.87 7.54 14.12
C PRO A 175 13.55 8.62 13.07
N HIS A 176 14.54 9.42 12.64
CA HIS A 176 14.36 10.53 11.71
C HIS A 176 14.72 10.21 10.27
N CYS A 177 15.76 9.39 10.05
CA CYS A 177 16.28 9.10 8.71
C CYS A 177 16.54 7.61 8.47
N THR A 178 16.19 6.73 9.41
CA THR A 178 16.32 5.26 9.34
C THR A 178 17.74 4.71 9.25
N PHE A 179 18.77 5.56 9.35
CA PHE A 179 20.16 5.13 9.33
C PHE A 179 20.53 4.27 10.55
N LEU A 180 21.32 3.21 10.34
CA LEU A 180 21.81 2.31 11.37
C LEU A 180 23.10 2.87 11.98
N ASN A 181 23.02 3.33 13.22
CA ASN A 181 24.13 3.96 13.92
C ASN A 181 24.80 2.97 14.90
N PRO A 182 26.13 3.04 15.07
CA PRO A 182 26.85 2.43 16.18
C PRO A 182 26.22 2.75 17.54
N PRO A 183 26.17 1.80 18.48
CA PRO A 183 25.57 1.99 19.81
C PRO A 183 26.29 3.01 20.69
N GLU A 184 27.54 3.32 20.36
CA GLU A 184 28.37 4.32 21.03
C GLU A 184 28.02 5.77 20.64
N LEU A 185 27.24 5.97 19.57
CA LEU A 185 26.77 7.28 19.15
C LEU A 185 25.39 7.61 19.75
N ALA A 186 25.30 8.74 20.45
CA ALA A 186 24.04 9.27 20.97
C ALA A 186 23.26 10.13 19.95
N THR A 187 23.90 10.45 18.82
CA THR A 187 23.38 11.27 17.72
C THR A 187 23.63 10.55 16.40
N CYS A 188 22.69 10.68 15.46
CA CYS A 188 22.79 10.04 14.15
C CYS A 188 23.92 10.63 13.31
N GLU A 189 24.76 9.78 12.71
CA GLU A 189 25.88 10.17 11.84
C GLU A 189 25.39 10.89 10.57
N MET A 190 24.26 10.47 10.02
CA MET A 190 23.74 11.02 8.75
C MET A 190 23.00 12.34 8.90
N CYS A 191 22.24 12.53 9.98
CA CYS A 191 21.39 13.72 10.14
C CYS A 191 21.75 14.58 11.36
N SER A 192 22.72 14.16 12.18
CA SER A 192 23.17 14.86 13.38
C SER A 192 22.07 15.09 14.45
N LEU A 193 20.92 14.42 14.35
CA LEU A 193 19.84 14.48 15.33
C LEU A 193 20.04 13.42 16.44
N PRO A 194 19.61 13.70 17.69
CA PRO A 194 19.73 12.76 18.79
C PRO A 194 18.92 11.47 18.56
N ARG A 195 19.33 10.40 19.25
CA ARG A 195 18.59 9.14 19.32
C ARG A 195 17.17 9.32 19.86
#